data_AF-A0A803L1T9-F1
#
_entry.id   AF-A0A803L1T9-F1
#
_cell.length_a   1.000
_cell.length_b   1.000
_cell.length_c   1.000
_cell.angle_alpha   90.00
_cell.angle_beta   90.00
_cell.angle_gamma   90.00
#
_symmetry.space_group_name_H-M   'P 1'
#
loop_
_entity.id
_entity.type
_entity.pdbx_description
1 polymer ?
#
loop_
_entity_poly.entity_id
_entity_poly.type
_entity_poly.pdbx_seq_one_letter_code
_entity_poly.pdbx_strand_id
1 'polypeptide(L)'
;MSYMKGDLLTKTRKLVKGLAKTEPLWLKPMQKAPPVVFPRSDGKVKPISLPEDVYVNKFYQKHPESKYEDPIKFNSFSPVPARIFAGRVLELKEQGVREEQALAIADLTLLFAPDGISRREEIQKAGVQAFKANSSHSGTKPPPNPYPSAIKEIQAEERPHVRDRFFNPHILEIAKKLKEERAADMRESMKAINFPKPSNNTLNLTTPISSKNPTFITSYYPHFSKSLIYPSLLLPLCSKNPNIIGENPSPNSNSNVEFGSNTNEIDPEKTPPKPISSSSINPSTSSSRGLIFDLGQTGCWDSAEVGSPVVKRFLSDDEERWYMWYYGKSDNESGSGSIGLAVSSNGVHWERGDQAMDSSSGTGMVMTCGEDWWAFDTKSVRPCEVMIMSSNKVRASMAVYWLYYSGLAISQDGRHWARIEGDHHSGALFDVGAKGEWDSLFIASPHVVFHSSGDLRMYYHSFDAREKKFGIGIARSRDGIKWVKLGKIKSIGLGGSSEGCFDEMGVVNASVVRNNKVGNYLMAYEGVARDGKSSIGLAVSKDGLTDWRPVSEKAVLMAASEGGWDSNGVGSPCLVQMDGNDDQWRLYYTGLGVQSRTGIGLAVSQGSDYTSFKRWTGFHL
;
A
#
# COMPACT_ATOMS: atom_id res chain seq x y z
N MET A 1 46.44 -49.53 35.37
CA MET A 1 44.96 -49.43 35.32
C MET A 1 44.50 -49.24 33.87
N SER A 2 43.68 -50.15 33.31
CA SER A 2 43.27 -50.09 31.88
C SER A 2 41.89 -49.45 31.64
N TYR A 3 40.98 -49.54 32.61
CA TYR A 3 39.55 -49.21 32.48
C TYR A 3 39.21 -47.78 32.04
N MET A 4 40.16 -46.83 32.09
CA MET A 4 39.94 -45.44 31.67
C MET A 4 40.34 -45.11 30.23
N LYS A 5 40.90 -46.05 29.44
CA LYS A 5 41.14 -45.82 28.00
C LYS A 5 39.88 -46.07 27.15
N GLY A 6 39.60 -45.09 26.29
CA GLY A 6 38.43 -45.02 25.39
C GLY A 6 37.87 -43.61 25.32
N ASP A 7 36.99 -43.35 24.37
CA ASP A 7 36.20 -42.12 24.31
C ASP A 7 35.19 -42.03 25.47
N LEU A 8 34.54 -40.87 25.63
CA LEU A 8 33.63 -40.60 26.76
C LEU A 8 32.39 -41.53 26.77
N LEU A 9 31.87 -41.88 25.60
CA LEU A 9 30.69 -42.76 25.45
C LEU A 9 31.05 -44.20 25.79
N THR A 10 32.17 -44.71 25.27
CA THR A 10 32.73 -46.01 25.60
C THR A 10 33.09 -46.13 27.08
N LYS A 11 33.69 -45.08 27.67
CA LYS A 11 34.03 -45.04 29.10
C LYS A 11 32.76 -45.06 29.97
N THR A 12 31.75 -44.28 29.62
CA THR A 12 30.45 -44.26 30.33
C THR A 12 29.73 -45.61 30.21
N ARG A 13 29.70 -46.20 29.01
CA ARG A 13 29.14 -47.55 28.76
C ARG A 13 29.84 -48.62 29.60
N LYS A 14 31.17 -48.57 29.73
CA LYS A 14 31.94 -49.49 30.60
C LYS A 14 31.59 -49.32 32.08
N LEU A 15 31.51 -48.08 32.58
CA LEU A 15 31.17 -47.80 33.99
C LEU A 15 29.75 -48.26 34.36
N VAL A 16 28.78 -48.05 33.47
CA VAL A 16 27.38 -48.49 33.67
C VAL A 16 27.28 -50.01 33.60
N LYS A 17 27.93 -50.68 32.64
CA LYS A 17 27.98 -52.16 32.57
C LYS A 17 28.71 -52.79 33.76
N GLY A 18 29.69 -52.10 34.34
CA GLY A 18 30.38 -52.53 35.55
C GLY A 18 29.68 -52.16 36.86
N LEU A 19 28.43 -51.69 36.82
CA LEU A 19 27.62 -51.24 37.97
C LEU A 19 28.24 -50.10 38.81
N ALA A 20 29.36 -49.53 38.38
CA ALA A 20 30.07 -48.42 39.05
C ALA A 20 29.37 -47.06 38.87
N LYS A 21 28.33 -46.99 38.03
CA LYS A 21 27.45 -45.82 37.88
C LYS A 21 26.06 -46.26 37.39
N THR A 22 25.01 -45.61 37.85
CA THR A 22 23.65 -45.75 37.29
C THR A 22 23.60 -45.32 35.82
N GLU A 23 22.70 -45.91 35.03
CA GLU A 23 22.54 -45.53 33.62
C GLU A 23 22.00 -44.10 33.50
N PRO A 24 22.73 -43.14 32.89
CA PRO A 24 22.21 -41.79 32.70
C PRO A 24 21.26 -41.76 31.50
N LEU A 25 20.18 -40.97 31.60
CA LEU A 25 19.09 -40.91 30.62
C LEU A 25 19.56 -40.68 29.17
N TRP A 26 20.64 -39.90 28.98
CA TRP A 26 21.23 -39.61 27.66
C TRP A 26 22.01 -40.78 27.05
N LEU A 27 22.33 -41.85 27.79
CA LEU A 27 23.19 -42.93 27.29
C LEU A 27 22.54 -43.69 26.12
N LYS A 28 21.25 -43.99 26.20
CA LYS A 28 20.51 -44.68 25.12
C LYS A 28 20.41 -43.82 23.85
N PRO A 29 19.99 -42.54 23.90
CA PRO A 29 20.11 -41.61 22.78
C PRO A 29 21.52 -41.51 22.17
N MET A 30 22.54 -41.30 23.00
CA MET A 30 23.94 -41.14 22.55
C MET A 30 24.56 -42.44 21.99
N GLN A 31 23.98 -43.61 22.28
CA GLN A 31 24.33 -44.87 21.60
C GLN A 31 23.59 -45.07 20.28
N LYS A 32 22.38 -44.52 20.12
CA LYS A 32 21.62 -44.53 18.87
C LYS A 32 22.15 -43.51 17.86
N ALA A 33 22.68 -42.38 18.35
CA ALA A 33 23.34 -41.35 17.57
C ALA A 33 24.71 -41.01 18.20
N PRO A 34 25.78 -41.80 17.91
CA PRO A 34 27.12 -41.50 18.39
C PRO A 34 27.71 -40.25 17.71
N PRO A 35 28.72 -39.59 18.31
CA PRO A 35 29.39 -38.46 17.70
C PRO A 35 29.99 -38.80 16.32
N VAL A 36 29.92 -37.86 15.38
CA VAL A 36 30.47 -38.01 14.02
C VAL A 36 31.99 -38.20 14.09
N VAL A 37 32.48 -39.33 13.61
CA VAL A 37 33.92 -39.62 13.52
C VAL A 37 34.38 -39.38 12.08
N PHE A 38 35.11 -38.29 11.88
CA PHE A 38 35.77 -38.03 10.60
C PHE A 38 36.99 -38.95 10.41
N PRO A 39 37.31 -39.36 9.17
CA PRO A 39 38.57 -40.02 8.88
C PRO A 39 39.76 -39.19 9.36
N ARG A 40 40.78 -39.84 9.94
CA ARG A 40 42.01 -39.14 10.33
C ARG A 40 42.76 -38.71 9.08
N SER A 41 42.96 -37.41 8.92
CA SER A 41 43.79 -36.83 7.86
C SER A 41 45.27 -36.91 8.20
N ASP A 42 46.13 -36.96 7.18
CA ASP A 42 47.60 -37.03 7.31
C ASP A 42 48.24 -35.69 7.74
N GLY A 43 47.52 -34.84 8.48
CA GLY A 43 47.90 -33.47 8.86
C GLY A 43 47.97 -32.45 7.71
N LYS A 44 48.07 -32.91 6.45
CA LYS A 44 48.21 -32.09 5.25
C LYS A 44 46.86 -31.61 4.73
N VAL A 45 46.41 -30.44 5.20
CA VAL A 45 45.31 -29.70 4.55
C VAL A 45 45.78 -29.28 3.15
N LYS A 46 45.07 -29.72 2.10
CA LYS A 46 45.31 -29.23 0.74
C LYS A 46 44.67 -27.84 0.60
N PRO A 47 45.36 -26.84 0.01
CA PRO A 47 44.71 -25.60 -0.35
C PRO A 47 43.63 -25.88 -1.41
N ILE A 48 42.46 -25.25 -1.24
CA ILE A 48 41.38 -25.26 -2.24
C ILE A 48 41.55 -23.99 -3.08
N SER A 49 41.71 -24.16 -4.39
CA SER A 49 41.72 -23.08 -5.37
C SER A 49 40.46 -23.16 -6.22
N LEU A 50 39.81 -22.03 -6.47
CA LEU A 50 38.60 -21.93 -7.27
C LEU A 50 38.92 -21.45 -8.69
N PRO A 51 38.11 -21.77 -9.72
CA PRO A 51 38.36 -21.34 -11.10
C PRO A 51 38.45 -19.82 -11.26
N GLU A 52 37.74 -19.05 -10.43
CA GLU A 52 37.77 -17.59 -10.41
C GLU A 52 39.10 -17.00 -9.89
N ASP A 53 39.87 -17.73 -9.08
CA ASP A 53 41.05 -17.19 -8.39
C ASP A 53 42.11 -16.67 -9.37
N VAL A 54 42.19 -17.24 -10.58
CA VAL A 54 43.08 -16.76 -11.65
C VAL A 54 42.74 -15.32 -12.06
N TYR A 55 41.46 -14.99 -12.15
CA TYR A 55 41.00 -13.65 -12.55
C TYR A 55 40.92 -12.69 -11.36
N VAL A 56 40.66 -13.18 -10.15
CA VAL A 56 40.84 -12.41 -8.90
C VAL A 56 42.29 -11.92 -8.77
N ASN A 57 43.27 -12.78 -9.07
CA ASN A 57 44.68 -12.39 -9.08
C ASN A 57 45.03 -11.41 -10.21
N LYS A 58 44.51 -11.61 -11.44
CA LYS A 58 44.67 -10.62 -12.54
C LYS A 58 44.06 -9.27 -12.17
N PHE A 59 42.89 -9.25 -11.52
CA PHE A 59 42.25 -8.03 -11.05
C PHE A 59 43.12 -7.29 -10.03
N TYR A 60 43.60 -7.98 -8.99
CA TYR A 60 44.46 -7.41 -7.95
C TYR A 60 45.91 -7.08 -8.40
N GLN A 61 46.30 -7.44 -9.62
CA GLN A 61 47.52 -6.95 -10.28
C GLN A 61 47.26 -5.62 -11.02
N LYS A 62 46.04 -5.41 -11.52
CA LYS A 62 45.61 -4.20 -12.21
C LYS A 62 45.10 -3.12 -11.24
N HIS A 63 44.48 -3.53 -10.14
CA HIS A 63 43.90 -2.70 -9.09
C HIS A 63 44.49 -3.09 -7.72
N PRO A 64 45.73 -2.64 -7.38
CA PRO A 64 46.34 -2.91 -6.09
C PRO A 64 45.59 -2.31 -4.89
N GLU A 65 44.88 -1.19 -5.10
CA GLU A 65 44.13 -0.42 -4.11
C GLU A 65 43.00 -1.22 -3.45
N SER A 66 42.22 -1.97 -4.25
CA SER A 66 41.07 -2.76 -3.78
C SER A 66 41.42 -3.93 -2.84
N LYS A 67 42.71 -4.16 -2.54
CA LYS A 67 43.15 -5.09 -1.48
C LYS A 67 42.89 -4.55 -0.08
N TYR A 68 42.74 -3.23 0.07
CA TYR A 68 42.62 -2.57 1.37
C TYR A 68 41.20 -2.06 1.64
N GLU A 69 40.46 -1.68 0.59
CA GLU A 69 39.11 -1.14 0.68
C GLU A 69 38.02 -2.23 0.83
N ASP A 70 38.29 -3.46 0.35
CA ASP A 70 37.37 -4.61 0.41
C ASP A 70 37.82 -5.70 1.42
N PRO A 71 37.76 -5.46 2.75
CA PRO A 71 38.03 -6.50 3.72
C PRO A 71 36.97 -7.61 3.63
N ILE A 72 37.40 -8.88 3.71
CA ILE A 72 36.51 -10.05 3.64
C ILE A 72 35.60 -10.09 4.89
N LYS A 73 34.43 -9.47 4.78
CA LYS A 73 33.36 -9.49 5.77
C LYS A 73 32.75 -10.90 5.81
N PHE A 74 33.19 -11.75 6.74
CA PHE A 74 32.70 -13.14 6.89
C PHE A 74 31.17 -13.27 7.06
N ASN A 75 30.49 -12.21 7.51
CA ASN A 75 29.03 -12.15 7.65
C ASN A 75 28.31 -11.50 6.45
N SER A 76 29.02 -11.19 5.36
CA SER A 76 28.46 -10.62 4.13
C SER A 76 28.07 -11.70 3.14
N PHE A 77 26.82 -11.68 2.69
CA PHE A 77 26.36 -12.48 1.54
C PHE A 77 26.75 -11.83 0.19
N SER A 78 27.12 -10.55 0.18
CA SER A 78 27.60 -9.86 -1.02
C SER A 78 29.07 -10.21 -1.31
N PRO A 79 29.41 -10.69 -2.52
CA PRO A 79 30.79 -10.96 -2.91
C PRO A 79 31.57 -9.66 -3.15
N VAL A 80 32.88 -9.68 -2.86
CA VAL A 80 33.79 -8.54 -3.12
C VAL A 80 33.91 -8.24 -4.64
N PRO A 81 34.15 -6.98 -5.05
CA PRO A 81 34.33 -6.56 -6.46
C PRO A 81 35.24 -7.46 -7.29
N ALA A 82 36.37 -7.90 -6.72
CA ALA A 82 37.30 -8.82 -7.40
C ALA A 82 36.67 -10.17 -7.80
N ARG A 83 35.74 -10.69 -6.98
CA ARG A 83 34.97 -11.92 -7.28
C ARG A 83 33.81 -11.65 -8.24
N ILE A 84 33.19 -10.47 -8.20
CA ILE A 84 32.17 -10.06 -9.19
C ILE A 84 32.81 -10.00 -10.59
N PHE A 85 33.96 -9.34 -10.70
CA PHE A 85 34.78 -9.32 -11.92
C PHE A 85 35.11 -10.73 -12.41
N ALA A 86 35.69 -11.57 -11.54
CA ALA A 86 36.15 -12.90 -11.91
C ALA A 86 35.00 -13.85 -12.32
N GLY A 87 33.86 -13.79 -11.62
CA GLY A 87 32.66 -14.53 -11.99
C GLY A 87 32.12 -14.09 -13.36
N ARG A 88 32.11 -12.78 -13.65
CA ARG A 88 31.68 -12.27 -14.97
C ARG A 88 32.60 -12.71 -16.11
N VAL A 89 33.92 -12.82 -15.87
CA VAL A 89 34.86 -13.36 -16.87
C VAL A 89 34.58 -14.85 -17.14
N LEU A 90 34.28 -15.65 -16.11
CA LEU A 90 33.91 -17.06 -16.27
C LEU A 90 32.60 -17.23 -17.05
N GLU A 91 31.55 -16.51 -16.67
CA GLU A 91 30.24 -16.52 -17.34
C GLU A 91 30.34 -16.20 -18.84
N LEU A 92 31.13 -15.18 -19.19
CA LEU A 92 31.37 -14.79 -20.59
C LEU A 92 32.17 -15.86 -21.34
N LYS A 93 33.15 -16.51 -20.69
CA LYS A 93 33.91 -17.61 -21.31
C LYS A 93 33.07 -18.87 -21.50
N GLU A 94 32.12 -19.16 -20.61
CA GLU A 94 31.12 -20.23 -20.77
C GLU A 94 30.18 -19.94 -21.95
N GLN A 95 29.81 -18.67 -22.15
CA GLN A 95 29.09 -18.17 -23.34
C GLN A 95 29.96 -18.13 -24.62
N GLY A 96 31.19 -18.64 -24.59
CA GLY A 96 32.10 -18.72 -25.75
C GLY A 96 32.84 -17.44 -26.10
N VAL A 97 32.79 -16.40 -25.27
CA VAL A 97 33.53 -15.14 -25.49
C VAL A 97 35.03 -15.37 -25.25
N ARG A 98 35.87 -14.87 -26.17
CA ARG A 98 37.34 -14.96 -26.05
C ARG A 98 37.84 -14.24 -24.80
N GLU A 99 38.82 -14.80 -24.10
CA GLU A 99 39.24 -14.33 -22.77
C GLU A 99 39.61 -12.85 -22.72
N GLU A 100 40.34 -12.32 -23.71
CA GLU A 100 40.70 -10.89 -23.79
C GLU A 100 39.47 -9.99 -23.87
N GLN A 101 38.43 -10.42 -24.60
CA GLN A 101 37.16 -9.70 -24.72
C GLN A 101 36.31 -9.86 -23.46
N ALA A 102 36.32 -11.03 -22.83
CA ALA A 102 35.64 -11.27 -21.55
C ALA A 102 36.26 -10.42 -20.42
N LEU A 103 37.59 -10.32 -20.37
CA LEU A 103 38.33 -9.43 -19.47
C LEU A 103 37.96 -7.97 -19.70
N ALA A 104 38.01 -7.48 -20.96
CA ALA A 104 37.64 -6.10 -21.28
C ALA A 104 36.18 -5.77 -20.95
N ILE A 105 35.24 -6.71 -21.17
CA ILE A 105 33.82 -6.53 -20.82
C ILE A 105 33.61 -6.55 -19.30
N ALA A 106 34.29 -7.42 -18.56
CA ALA A 106 34.24 -7.43 -17.09
C ALA A 106 34.88 -6.16 -16.49
N ASP A 107 35.98 -5.68 -17.08
CA ASP A 107 36.61 -4.40 -16.73
C ASP A 107 35.67 -3.22 -16.97
N LEU A 108 34.99 -3.17 -18.12
CA LEU A 108 33.96 -2.16 -18.41
C LEU A 108 32.70 -2.32 -17.52
N THR A 109 32.48 -3.50 -16.95
CA THR A 109 31.42 -3.73 -15.96
C THR A 109 31.81 -3.22 -14.56
N LEU A 110 33.11 -3.06 -14.28
CA LEU A 110 33.63 -2.70 -12.95
C LEU A 110 34.19 -1.26 -12.86
N LEU A 111 34.89 -0.77 -13.89
CA LEU A 111 35.34 0.63 -13.97
C LEU A 111 34.18 1.64 -13.99
N PHE A 112 32.97 1.17 -14.25
CA PHE A 112 31.73 1.94 -14.20
C PHE A 112 30.86 1.56 -12.97
N ALA A 113 31.46 0.93 -11.96
CA ALA A 113 30.84 0.55 -10.69
C ALA A 113 31.84 0.69 -9.52
N PRO A 114 31.87 1.87 -8.90
CA PRO A 114 31.49 1.93 -7.48
C PRO A 114 30.05 2.44 -7.34
N ASP A 115 29.25 1.78 -6.51
CA ASP A 115 27.88 2.17 -6.10
C ASP A 115 26.86 2.46 -7.22
N GLY A 116 27.20 2.08 -8.46
CA GLY A 116 26.55 2.49 -9.71
C GLY A 116 25.20 1.86 -10.04
N ILE A 117 24.20 2.00 -9.17
CA ILE A 117 22.80 1.64 -9.49
C ILE A 117 22.24 2.61 -10.56
N SER A 118 22.41 3.91 -10.37
CA SER A 118 21.68 4.99 -11.08
C SER A 118 22.03 5.20 -12.56
N ARG A 119 22.77 4.31 -13.22
CA ARG A 119 23.10 4.44 -14.67
C ARG A 119 23.05 3.18 -15.53
N ARG A 120 22.81 2.00 -14.95
CA ARG A 120 22.55 0.77 -15.75
C ARG A 120 21.36 0.97 -16.69
N GLU A 121 20.30 1.62 -16.22
CA GLU A 121 19.09 1.82 -17.00
C GLU A 121 19.28 2.71 -18.24
N GLU A 122 20.02 3.82 -18.15
CA GLU A 122 20.16 4.76 -19.28
C GLU A 122 20.85 4.07 -20.46
N ILE A 123 21.91 3.31 -20.17
CA ILE A 123 22.71 2.58 -21.18
C ILE A 123 21.93 1.37 -21.72
N GLN A 124 21.18 0.64 -20.88
CA GLN A 124 20.29 -0.43 -21.36
C GLN A 124 19.13 0.10 -22.21
N LYS A 125 18.50 1.21 -21.81
CA LYS A 125 17.41 1.84 -22.56
C LYS A 125 17.92 2.41 -23.89
N ALA A 126 19.09 3.05 -23.90
CA ALA A 126 19.76 3.50 -25.13
C ALA A 126 20.17 2.33 -26.05
N GLY A 127 20.74 1.26 -25.50
CA GLY A 127 21.10 0.06 -26.25
C GLY A 127 19.89 -0.61 -26.90
N VAL A 128 18.81 -0.84 -26.14
CA VAL A 128 17.56 -1.41 -26.68
C VAL A 128 16.88 -0.46 -27.68
N GLN A 129 16.99 0.86 -27.53
CA GLN A 129 16.50 1.81 -28.54
C GLN A 129 17.35 1.77 -29.82
N ALA A 130 18.68 1.74 -29.73
CA ALA A 130 19.58 1.63 -30.88
C ALA A 130 19.38 0.30 -31.64
N PHE A 131 19.26 -0.82 -30.92
CA PHE A 131 18.95 -2.11 -31.54
C PHE A 131 17.53 -2.14 -32.14
N LYS A 132 16.52 -1.50 -31.51
CA LYS A 132 15.19 -1.36 -32.12
C LYS A 132 15.19 -0.52 -33.40
N ALA A 133 15.95 0.57 -33.43
CA ALA A 133 16.16 1.40 -34.62
C ALA A 133 16.87 0.62 -35.74
N ASN A 134 17.86 -0.20 -35.41
CA ASN A 134 18.55 -1.05 -36.39
C ASN A 134 17.66 -2.22 -36.87
N SER A 135 16.81 -2.80 -36.01
CA SER A 135 15.87 -3.85 -36.40
C SER A 135 14.73 -3.34 -37.27
N SER A 136 14.24 -2.11 -37.06
CA SER A 136 13.21 -1.52 -37.92
C SER A 136 13.72 -1.18 -39.32
N HIS A 137 15.03 -0.94 -39.49
CA HIS A 137 15.67 -0.80 -40.81
C HIS A 137 15.99 -2.15 -41.50
N SER A 138 15.94 -3.27 -40.77
CA SER A 138 16.31 -4.61 -41.28
C SER A 138 15.18 -5.66 -41.25
N GLY A 139 13.97 -5.27 -40.83
CA GLY A 139 12.75 -6.08 -40.95
C GLY A 139 12.65 -7.32 -40.05
N THR A 140 13.63 -7.56 -39.18
CA THR A 140 13.67 -8.73 -38.30
C THR A 140 12.93 -8.48 -36.98
N LYS A 141 12.30 -9.53 -36.43
CA LYS A 141 11.67 -9.45 -35.10
C LYS A 141 12.76 -9.30 -34.02
N PRO A 142 12.59 -8.39 -33.04
CA PRO A 142 13.56 -8.26 -31.95
C PRO A 142 13.54 -9.51 -31.05
N PRO A 143 14.69 -9.88 -30.44
CA PRO A 143 14.77 -11.01 -29.51
C PRO A 143 13.99 -10.72 -28.20
N PRO A 144 13.66 -11.77 -27.42
CA PRO A 144 13.08 -11.63 -26.09
C PRO A 144 13.98 -10.83 -25.13
N ASN A 145 13.39 -10.22 -24.10
CA ASN A 145 14.15 -9.62 -23.01
C ASN A 145 14.93 -10.71 -22.25
N PRO A 146 16.27 -10.64 -22.14
CA PRO A 146 17.07 -11.68 -21.49
C PRO A 146 16.92 -11.73 -19.96
N TYR A 147 16.28 -10.74 -19.32
CA TYR A 147 16.09 -10.69 -17.87
C TYR A 147 14.61 -10.45 -17.50
N PRO A 148 13.78 -11.50 -17.34
CA PRO A 148 12.52 -11.40 -16.62
C PRO A 148 12.79 -11.15 -15.12
N SER A 149 11.89 -10.45 -14.41
CA SER A 149 11.90 -10.46 -12.95
C SER A 149 11.39 -11.82 -12.46
N ALA A 150 11.91 -12.34 -11.33
CA ALA A 150 11.43 -13.59 -10.74
C ALA A 150 9.91 -13.53 -10.43
N ILE A 151 9.41 -12.33 -10.10
CA ILE A 151 7.97 -12.05 -9.96
C ILE A 151 7.21 -12.29 -11.26
N LYS A 152 7.76 -11.91 -12.43
CA LYS A 152 7.15 -12.18 -13.75
C LYS A 152 7.23 -13.65 -14.17
N GLU A 153 8.17 -14.42 -13.63
CA GLU A 153 8.26 -15.86 -13.83
C GLU A 153 7.16 -16.60 -13.03
N ILE A 154 7.04 -16.30 -11.73
CA ILE A 154 5.94 -16.79 -10.86
C ILE A 154 4.57 -16.35 -11.39
N GLN A 155 4.43 -15.09 -11.82
CA GLN A 155 3.20 -14.60 -12.44
C GLN A 155 2.88 -15.34 -13.75
N ALA A 156 3.85 -15.77 -14.54
CA ALA A 156 3.60 -16.53 -15.77
C ALA A 156 3.05 -17.94 -15.48
N GLU A 157 3.51 -18.57 -14.41
CA GLU A 157 3.06 -19.88 -13.92
C GLU A 157 1.64 -19.82 -13.30
N GLU A 158 1.34 -18.81 -12.49
CA GLU A 158 0.01 -18.62 -11.88
C GLU A 158 -1.06 -18.09 -12.87
N ARG A 159 -0.68 -17.33 -13.90
CA ARG A 159 -1.61 -16.72 -14.86
C ARG A 159 -2.65 -17.66 -15.49
N PRO A 160 -2.31 -18.88 -16.00
CA PRO A 160 -3.33 -19.82 -16.47
C PRO A 160 -4.27 -20.26 -15.34
N HIS A 161 -3.74 -20.59 -14.17
CA HIS A 161 -4.51 -21.05 -13.01
C HIS A 161 -5.49 -19.99 -12.49
N VAL A 162 -5.07 -18.72 -12.45
CA VAL A 162 -5.93 -17.57 -12.12
C VAL A 162 -7.01 -17.38 -13.19
N ARG A 163 -6.64 -17.46 -14.49
CA ARG A 163 -7.60 -17.26 -15.59
C ARG A 163 -8.69 -18.33 -15.58
N ASP A 164 -8.33 -19.60 -15.39
CA ASP A 164 -9.30 -20.70 -15.42
C ASP A 164 -10.32 -20.60 -14.27
N ARG A 165 -9.93 -20.14 -13.08
CA ARG A 165 -10.87 -19.91 -11.96
C ARG A 165 -12.01 -18.94 -12.30
N PHE A 166 -11.81 -18.01 -13.23
CA PHE A 166 -12.82 -17.03 -13.64
C PHE A 166 -13.49 -17.34 -14.99
N PHE A 167 -12.83 -18.05 -15.90
CA PHE A 167 -13.29 -18.22 -17.29
C PHE A 167 -13.49 -19.67 -17.74
N ASN A 168 -13.15 -20.68 -16.92
CA ASN A 168 -13.41 -22.07 -17.25
C ASN A 168 -14.92 -22.38 -17.14
N PRO A 169 -15.59 -22.84 -18.22
CA PRO A 169 -17.04 -23.08 -18.22
C PRO A 169 -17.51 -24.06 -17.13
N HIS A 170 -16.70 -25.08 -16.82
CA HIS A 170 -17.04 -26.11 -15.82
C HIS A 170 -17.05 -25.53 -14.39
N ILE A 171 -16.12 -24.63 -14.08
CA ILE A 171 -16.07 -23.93 -12.79
C ILE A 171 -17.27 -22.98 -12.65
N LEU A 172 -17.61 -22.26 -13.73
CA LEU A 172 -18.80 -21.41 -13.78
C LEU A 172 -20.10 -22.20 -13.64
N GLU A 173 -20.18 -23.41 -14.22
CA GLU A 173 -21.36 -24.28 -14.10
C GLU A 173 -21.50 -24.87 -12.68
N ILE A 174 -20.39 -25.27 -12.03
CA ILE A 174 -20.39 -25.68 -10.61
C ILE A 174 -20.86 -24.51 -9.73
N ALA A 175 -20.31 -23.31 -9.92
CA ALA A 175 -20.71 -22.11 -9.18
C ALA A 175 -22.19 -21.74 -9.42
N LYS A 176 -22.74 -22.03 -10.60
CA LYS A 176 -24.17 -21.88 -10.90
C LYS A 176 -25.02 -22.93 -10.18
N LYS A 177 -24.64 -24.21 -10.22
CA LYS A 177 -25.35 -25.31 -9.53
C LYS A 177 -25.42 -25.08 -8.02
N LEU A 178 -24.28 -24.76 -7.37
CA LEU A 178 -24.23 -24.41 -5.93
C LEU A 178 -25.08 -23.19 -5.56
N LYS A 179 -25.36 -22.29 -6.51
CA LYS A 179 -26.23 -21.11 -6.33
C LYS A 179 -27.71 -21.44 -6.57
N GLU A 180 -28.01 -22.42 -7.41
CA GLU A 180 -29.37 -22.92 -7.67
C GLU A 180 -29.84 -23.85 -6.54
N GLU A 181 -28.96 -24.72 -6.04
CA GLU A 181 -29.16 -25.60 -4.88
C GLU A 181 -29.48 -24.79 -3.61
N ARG A 182 -28.62 -23.84 -3.22
CA ARG A 182 -28.89 -22.92 -2.10
C ARG A 182 -30.13 -22.03 -2.29
N ALA A 183 -30.56 -21.81 -3.53
CA ALA A 183 -31.81 -21.10 -3.81
C ALA A 183 -33.05 -22.00 -3.71
N ALA A 184 -32.89 -23.33 -3.75
CA ALA A 184 -33.92 -24.28 -3.31
C ALA A 184 -33.97 -24.30 -1.77
N ASP A 185 -32.83 -24.46 -1.09
CA ASP A 185 -32.75 -24.46 0.38
C ASP A 185 -33.43 -23.24 1.02
N MET A 186 -33.14 -22.03 0.52
CA MET A 186 -33.79 -20.80 1.03
C MET A 186 -35.28 -20.72 0.70
N ARG A 187 -35.75 -21.34 -0.39
CA ARG A 187 -37.19 -21.42 -0.70
C ARG A 187 -37.90 -22.44 0.17
N GLU A 188 -37.19 -23.46 0.64
CA GLU A 188 -37.71 -24.45 1.58
C GLU A 188 -37.77 -23.88 3.00
N SER A 189 -36.72 -23.19 3.47
CA SER A 189 -36.75 -22.48 4.76
C SER A 189 -37.77 -21.34 4.79
N MET A 190 -37.93 -20.58 3.71
CA MET A 190 -38.98 -19.54 3.61
C MET A 190 -40.41 -20.11 3.62
N LYS A 191 -40.64 -21.38 3.23
CA LYS A 191 -41.96 -22.02 3.38
C LYS A 191 -42.28 -22.41 4.81
N ALA A 192 -41.26 -22.56 5.67
CA ALA A 192 -41.44 -22.93 7.08
C ALA A 192 -41.88 -21.77 7.98
N ILE A 193 -41.83 -20.52 7.50
CA ILE A 193 -42.17 -19.31 8.26
C ILE A 193 -43.42 -18.67 7.64
N ASN A 194 -44.58 -18.81 8.29
CA ASN A 194 -45.87 -18.48 7.68
C ASN A 194 -46.80 -17.74 8.66
N PHE A 195 -46.91 -16.42 8.50
CA PHE A 195 -47.79 -15.52 9.28
C PHE A 195 -48.28 -14.32 8.41
N PRO A 196 -49.33 -13.57 8.80
CA PRO A 196 -50.30 -13.04 7.83
C PRO A 196 -49.98 -11.66 7.23
N LYS A 197 -50.61 -11.37 6.09
CA LYS A 197 -50.54 -10.06 5.40
C LYS A 197 -51.42 -8.99 6.09
N PRO A 198 -50.93 -7.75 6.26
CA PRO A 198 -51.78 -6.56 6.37
C PRO A 198 -52.25 -6.06 4.99
N SER A 199 -53.19 -5.12 4.98
CA SER A 199 -53.97 -4.71 3.80
C SER A 199 -53.39 -3.52 3.01
N ASN A 200 -53.77 -3.43 1.73
CA ASN A 200 -53.53 -2.26 0.87
C ASN A 200 -54.13 -0.98 1.47
N ASN A 201 -53.53 0.17 1.19
CA ASN A 201 -54.27 1.39 0.85
C ASN A 201 -53.40 2.30 -0.02
N THR A 202 -54.02 2.95 -1.00
CA THR A 202 -53.33 3.72 -2.06
C THR A 202 -53.84 5.15 -2.07
N LEU A 203 -52.94 6.13 -2.05
CA LEU A 203 -53.30 7.55 -2.28
C LEU A 203 -52.32 8.18 -3.27
N ASN A 204 -52.85 8.61 -4.41
CA ASN A 204 -52.16 9.49 -5.35
C ASN A 204 -52.42 10.95 -4.95
N LEU A 205 -51.49 11.85 -5.29
CA LEU A 205 -51.86 13.16 -5.85
C LEU A 205 -50.71 13.72 -6.71
N THR A 206 -51.01 14.72 -7.53
CA THR A 206 -50.20 15.12 -8.70
C THR A 206 -49.82 16.60 -8.71
N THR A 207 -48.60 16.92 -9.16
CA THR A 207 -48.17 18.04 -10.05
C THR A 207 -48.85 19.42 -9.94
N PRO A 208 -48.13 20.57 -10.05
CA PRO A 208 -47.27 20.80 -11.22
C PRO A 208 -46.00 21.67 -11.06
N ILE A 209 -45.27 21.75 -12.18
CA ILE A 209 -44.05 22.52 -12.42
C ILE A 209 -44.38 23.98 -12.77
N SER A 210 -43.49 24.91 -12.43
CA SER A 210 -43.40 26.23 -13.06
C SER A 210 -41.95 26.56 -13.40
N SER A 211 -41.71 27.23 -14.53
CA SER A 211 -40.39 27.50 -15.10
C SER A 211 -40.04 28.99 -15.11
N LYS A 212 -38.74 29.32 -15.09
CA LYS A 212 -38.13 30.50 -15.73
C LYS A 212 -36.60 30.47 -15.64
N ASN A 213 -35.93 30.68 -16.78
CA ASN A 213 -34.55 31.20 -16.85
C ASN A 213 -34.61 32.73 -16.68
N PRO A 214 -33.48 33.44 -16.49
CA PRO A 214 -32.82 34.01 -17.68
C PRO A 214 -31.28 34.25 -17.62
N THR A 215 -30.66 34.19 -18.81
CA THR A 215 -29.54 35.01 -19.36
C THR A 215 -28.25 35.31 -18.56
N PHE A 216 -27.13 35.09 -19.27
CA PHE A 216 -25.77 35.62 -19.00
C PHE A 216 -25.69 37.17 -19.05
N ILE A 217 -24.74 37.74 -18.28
CA ILE A 217 -23.98 38.96 -18.62
C ILE A 217 -22.48 38.70 -18.32
N THR A 218 -21.58 39.33 -19.05
CA THR A 218 -20.14 39.04 -19.11
C THR A 218 -19.24 39.90 -18.22
N SER A 219 -18.25 39.25 -17.59
CA SER A 219 -16.86 39.69 -17.35
C SER A 219 -16.54 41.07 -16.71
N TYR A 220 -15.70 41.05 -15.67
CA TYR A 220 -14.47 41.87 -15.65
C TYR A 220 -13.40 41.23 -14.74
N TYR A 221 -12.15 41.16 -15.20
CA TYR A 221 -11.00 40.68 -14.42
C TYR A 221 -10.35 41.82 -13.63
N PRO A 222 -9.80 41.51 -12.44
CA PRO A 222 -8.51 42.04 -12.02
C PRO A 222 -7.48 40.93 -11.74
N HIS A 223 -6.21 41.18 -12.08
CA HIS A 223 -5.09 40.31 -11.72
C HIS A 223 -4.82 40.36 -10.20
N PHE A 224 -4.38 39.25 -9.59
CA PHE A 224 -3.70 39.32 -8.30
C PHE A 224 -2.43 38.46 -8.18
N SER A 225 -1.60 38.94 -7.25
CA SER A 225 -0.19 38.63 -6.95
C SER A 225 0.14 37.18 -6.56
N LYS A 226 1.45 36.91 -6.46
CA LYS A 226 2.03 35.69 -5.87
C LYS A 226 2.18 35.85 -4.35
N SER A 227 1.58 34.96 -3.55
CA SER A 227 2.15 34.40 -2.31
C SER A 227 1.16 33.39 -1.68
N LEU A 228 1.63 32.63 -0.68
CA LEU A 228 0.96 31.52 0.03
C LEU A 228 0.91 30.19 -0.76
N ILE A 229 1.79 29.27 -0.35
CA ILE A 229 1.78 27.84 -0.73
C ILE A 229 1.74 27.05 0.59
N TYR A 230 0.71 26.21 0.77
CA TYR A 230 0.61 25.33 1.94
C TYR A 230 1.33 23.98 1.70
N PRO A 231 1.83 23.30 2.75
CA PRO A 231 2.63 22.07 2.59
C PRO A 231 1.86 20.87 2.04
N SER A 232 0.53 20.85 2.19
CA SER A 232 -0.36 19.73 1.85
C SER A 232 -0.48 19.41 0.35
N LEU A 233 0.16 20.19 -0.53
CA LEU A 233 0.14 20.02 -1.99
C LEU A 233 1.49 19.59 -2.59
N LEU A 234 2.46 19.16 -1.76
CA LEU A 234 3.78 18.70 -2.21
C LEU A 234 4.06 17.23 -1.85
N LEU A 235 3.51 16.32 -2.66
CA LEU A 235 4.21 15.05 -2.90
C LEU A 235 5.46 15.34 -3.75
N PRO A 236 6.64 14.76 -3.45
CA PRO A 236 7.88 15.11 -4.15
C PRO A 236 7.83 14.79 -5.66
N LEU A 237 8.11 15.80 -6.48
CA LEU A 237 8.17 15.69 -7.94
C LEU A 237 9.18 14.63 -8.41
N CYS A 238 8.70 13.56 -9.04
CA CYS A 238 9.52 12.71 -9.89
C CYS A 238 9.56 13.30 -11.31
N SER A 239 10.54 14.14 -11.61
CA SER A 239 10.76 14.71 -12.95
C SER A 239 12.25 14.76 -13.31
N LYS A 240 12.54 14.60 -14.61
CA LYS A 240 13.90 14.49 -15.15
C LYS A 240 14.40 15.84 -15.68
N ASN A 241 15.53 16.32 -15.15
CA ASN A 241 16.77 16.58 -15.93
C ASN A 241 17.81 17.31 -15.06
N PRO A 242 19.11 17.01 -15.23
CA PRO A 242 20.19 17.78 -14.59
C PRO A 242 20.53 19.05 -15.38
N ASN A 243 21.05 20.06 -14.69
CA ASN A 243 21.87 21.13 -15.28
C ASN A 243 23.10 21.33 -14.40
N ILE A 244 24.26 21.58 -15.03
CA ILE A 244 25.57 21.47 -14.40
C ILE A 244 26.17 22.86 -14.16
N ILE A 245 26.27 23.27 -12.89
CA ILE A 245 27.33 24.14 -12.33
C ILE A 245 27.47 23.73 -10.83
N GLY A 246 28.64 23.50 -10.23
CA GLY A 246 29.97 23.42 -10.82
C GLY A 246 31.08 24.10 -10.02
N GLU A 247 31.30 23.78 -8.74
CA GLU A 247 32.54 24.11 -8.02
C GLU A 247 32.71 23.29 -6.72
N ASN A 248 33.96 23.05 -6.30
CA ASN A 248 34.40 22.23 -5.15
C ASN A 248 35.94 22.31 -5.04
N PRO A 249 36.63 21.94 -3.93
CA PRO A 249 36.32 22.06 -2.50
C PRO A 249 37.49 22.70 -1.68
N SER A 250 37.39 22.83 -0.35
CA SER A 250 38.48 22.48 0.61
C SER A 250 38.03 22.54 2.09
N PRO A 251 38.67 21.82 3.05
CA PRO A 251 38.12 21.61 4.40
C PRO A 251 38.99 22.10 5.59
N ASN A 252 38.37 22.29 6.76
CA ASN A 252 38.90 22.23 8.13
C ASN A 252 37.76 22.51 9.14
N SER A 253 37.77 22.14 10.43
CA SER A 253 38.76 21.44 11.28
C SER A 253 38.09 20.71 12.48
N ASN A 254 38.83 19.83 13.15
CA ASN A 254 38.42 19.00 14.30
C ASN A 254 37.91 19.76 15.54
N SER A 255 37.14 19.07 16.40
CA SER A 255 37.36 19.07 17.85
C SER A 255 36.94 17.74 18.51
N ASN A 256 37.79 17.19 19.39
CA ASN A 256 37.53 16.01 20.21
C ASN A 256 37.21 16.43 21.65
N VAL A 257 36.39 15.66 22.37
CA VAL A 257 36.41 15.57 23.84
C VAL A 257 36.11 14.12 24.26
N GLU A 258 36.92 13.58 25.17
CA GLU A 258 36.72 12.29 25.86
C GLU A 258 36.97 12.47 27.38
N PHE A 259 36.61 11.44 28.18
CA PHE A 259 36.75 11.33 29.65
C PHE A 259 35.88 12.32 30.46
N GLY A 260 35.26 12.00 31.61
CA GLY A 260 35.12 10.78 32.43
C GLY A 260 34.20 11.12 33.64
N SER A 261 33.96 10.31 34.68
CA SER A 261 34.22 8.88 35.02
C SER A 261 33.60 8.59 36.41
N ASN A 262 33.46 7.32 36.82
CA ASN A 262 33.08 6.82 38.18
C ASN A 262 31.59 7.00 38.56
N THR A 263 30.73 5.97 38.72
CA THR A 263 30.69 4.75 39.58
C THR A 263 30.15 4.95 41.00
N ASN A 264 29.12 4.16 41.37
CA ASN A 264 28.92 3.54 42.70
C ASN A 264 27.82 2.47 42.61
N GLU A 265 28.04 1.30 43.23
CA GLU A 265 27.10 0.17 43.35
C GLU A 265 27.09 -0.37 44.81
N ILE A 266 26.26 -1.40 45.06
CA ILE A 266 26.19 -2.31 46.23
C ILE A 266 25.46 -1.77 47.48
N ASP A 267 24.49 -2.48 48.10
CA ASP A 267 23.60 -3.57 47.58
C ASP A 267 22.20 -3.48 48.27
N PRO A 268 21.66 -4.34 49.18
CA PRO A 268 20.20 -4.53 49.24
C PRO A 268 19.50 -4.54 50.62
N GLU A 269 18.16 -4.45 50.63
CA GLU A 269 17.34 -5.24 51.57
C GLU A 269 15.99 -5.68 50.95
N LYS A 270 15.34 -6.69 51.53
CA LYS A 270 14.18 -7.40 50.96
C LYS A 270 12.91 -7.22 51.79
N THR A 271 11.76 -7.07 51.13
CA THR A 271 10.44 -7.49 51.65
C THR A 271 9.48 -7.84 50.49
N PRO A 272 8.45 -8.69 50.70
CA PRO A 272 7.72 -9.34 49.62
C PRO A 272 6.50 -8.54 49.10
N PRO A 273 6.03 -8.81 47.86
CA PRO A 273 4.90 -8.10 47.27
C PRO A 273 3.55 -8.51 47.87
N LYS A 274 2.61 -7.56 47.92
CA LYS A 274 1.17 -7.80 48.05
C LYS A 274 0.44 -7.33 46.78
N PRO A 275 -0.70 -7.93 46.42
CA PRO A 275 -1.37 -7.64 45.15
C PRO A 275 -1.98 -6.24 45.16
N ILE A 276 -1.67 -5.44 44.14
CA ILE A 276 -2.35 -4.17 43.88
C ILE A 276 -3.52 -4.44 42.93
N SER A 277 -4.70 -3.98 43.34
CA SER A 277 -5.95 -4.07 42.57
C SER A 277 -5.88 -3.30 41.26
N SER A 278 -6.59 -3.79 40.24
CA SER A 278 -6.75 -3.14 38.92
C SER A 278 -7.27 -1.69 39.04
N SER A 279 -6.38 -0.71 38.91
CA SER A 279 -6.77 0.69 38.70
C SER A 279 -7.21 0.86 37.24
N SER A 280 -8.51 1.10 37.04
CA SER A 280 -9.09 1.38 35.72
C SER A 280 -8.44 2.60 35.08
N ILE A 281 -7.78 2.41 33.93
CA ILE A 281 -7.31 3.50 33.09
C ILE A 281 -8.54 4.14 32.45
N ASN A 282 -8.93 5.33 32.94
CA ASN A 282 -9.91 6.18 32.27
C ASN A 282 -9.19 6.97 31.16
N PRO A 283 -9.41 6.69 29.85
CA PRO A 283 -8.90 7.54 28.80
C PRO A 283 -9.64 8.88 28.85
N SER A 284 -8.92 9.99 29.01
CA SER A 284 -9.50 11.33 29.09
C SER A 284 -9.87 11.88 27.70
N THR A 285 -10.78 11.19 27.00
CA THR A 285 -11.29 11.60 25.69
C THR A 285 -12.26 12.77 25.82
N SER A 286 -11.79 13.98 25.55
CA SER A 286 -12.68 15.09 25.20
C SER A 286 -13.40 14.73 23.89
N SER A 287 -14.71 14.48 23.97
CA SER A 287 -15.51 13.95 22.85
C SER A 287 -15.78 15.04 21.79
N SER A 288 -14.75 15.30 20.98
CA SER A 288 -14.78 16.27 19.89
C SER A 288 -15.77 15.84 18.81
N ARG A 289 -16.83 16.62 18.59
CA ARG A 289 -17.94 16.28 17.69
C ARG A 289 -17.46 15.85 16.31
N GLY A 290 -17.85 14.65 15.88
CA GLY A 290 -17.51 14.06 14.60
C GLY A 290 -16.20 13.27 14.59
N LEU A 291 -15.27 13.48 15.53
CA LEU A 291 -14.03 12.70 15.62
C LEU A 291 -14.33 11.29 16.12
N ILE A 292 -13.80 10.28 15.45
CA ILE A 292 -13.94 8.85 15.86
C ILE A 292 -12.61 8.11 15.95
N PHE A 293 -11.55 8.65 15.33
CA PHE A 293 -10.22 8.06 15.35
C PHE A 293 -9.16 9.17 15.20
N ASP A 294 -8.50 9.51 16.31
CA ASP A 294 -7.51 10.60 16.41
C ASP A 294 -6.09 10.09 16.06
N LEU A 295 -5.06 10.91 16.27
CA LEU A 295 -3.65 10.49 16.18
C LEU A 295 -3.30 9.33 17.14
N GLY A 296 -2.25 8.58 16.81
CA GLY A 296 -1.67 7.54 17.68
C GLY A 296 -1.01 8.11 18.94
N GLN A 297 -0.59 7.23 19.85
CA GLN A 297 0.21 7.65 21.01
C GLN A 297 1.62 8.07 20.56
N THR A 298 2.29 8.93 21.32
CA THR A 298 3.65 9.41 20.98
C THR A 298 4.61 8.23 20.82
N GLY A 299 5.23 8.10 19.63
CA GLY A 299 6.12 6.98 19.29
C GLY A 299 5.44 5.84 18.51
N CYS A 300 4.12 5.83 18.38
CA CYS A 300 3.43 4.97 17.42
C CYS A 300 3.77 5.38 15.98
N TRP A 301 3.60 4.44 15.04
CA TRP A 301 3.87 4.66 13.60
C TRP A 301 2.89 5.67 12.94
N ASP A 302 1.82 6.05 13.65
CA ASP A 302 0.73 6.94 13.22
C ASP A 302 0.47 8.09 14.22
N SER A 303 1.51 8.54 14.92
CA SER A 303 1.45 9.57 15.97
C SER A 303 1.34 11.02 15.47
N ALA A 304 1.77 11.32 14.24
CA ALA A 304 1.81 12.68 13.67
C ALA A 304 0.66 12.95 12.70
N GLU A 305 0.33 11.99 11.84
CA GLU A 305 -0.75 12.09 10.86
C GLU A 305 -1.59 10.82 10.84
N VAL A 306 -2.92 10.96 10.76
CA VAL A 306 -3.86 9.89 10.35
C VAL A 306 -4.85 10.41 9.31
N GLY A 307 -5.21 9.59 8.34
CA GLY A 307 -6.17 10.00 7.32
C GLY A 307 -6.41 8.97 6.23
N SER A 308 -6.95 9.43 5.11
CA SER A 308 -7.27 8.61 3.93
C SER A 308 -7.99 7.29 4.29
N PRO A 309 -9.11 7.33 5.04
CA PRO A 309 -9.79 6.12 5.48
C PRO A 309 -10.41 5.35 4.31
N VAL A 310 -10.28 4.03 4.32
CA VAL A 310 -10.98 3.10 3.42
C VAL A 310 -11.71 2.09 4.29
N VAL A 311 -13.02 2.26 4.41
CA VAL A 311 -13.87 1.49 5.34
C VAL A 311 -14.67 0.44 4.59
N LYS A 312 -14.75 -0.78 5.17
CA LYS A 312 -15.57 -1.89 4.67
C LYS A 312 -16.40 -2.49 5.82
N ARG A 313 -17.71 -2.62 5.58
CA ARG A 313 -18.69 -3.27 6.47
C ARG A 313 -18.92 -4.70 6.02
N PHE A 314 -19.01 -5.61 6.99
CA PHE A 314 -19.32 -7.02 6.80
C PHE A 314 -20.47 -7.40 7.72
N LEU A 315 -21.46 -8.08 7.17
CA LEU A 315 -22.58 -8.65 7.92
C LEU A 315 -22.52 -10.17 7.78
N SER A 316 -22.45 -10.88 8.90
CA SER A 316 -22.74 -12.30 9.00
C SER A 316 -24.05 -12.50 9.78
N ASP A 317 -24.54 -13.74 9.81
CA ASP A 317 -25.78 -14.07 10.51
C ASP A 317 -25.64 -13.93 12.05
N ASP A 318 -24.41 -13.98 12.57
CA ASP A 318 -24.07 -13.90 13.99
C ASP A 318 -23.49 -12.53 14.43
N GLU A 319 -22.77 -11.82 13.54
CA GLU A 319 -21.95 -10.65 13.89
C GLU A 319 -21.89 -9.57 12.79
N GLU A 320 -21.89 -8.30 13.20
CA GLU A 320 -21.47 -7.17 12.36
C GLU A 320 -19.98 -6.88 12.60
N ARG A 321 -19.20 -6.75 11.52
CA ARG A 321 -17.75 -6.48 11.58
C ARG A 321 -17.36 -5.36 10.61
N TRP A 322 -16.42 -4.53 11.01
CA TRP A 322 -15.92 -3.41 10.25
C TRP A 322 -14.40 -3.41 10.21
N TYR A 323 -13.85 -3.05 9.06
CA TYR A 323 -12.43 -2.87 8.85
C TYR A 323 -12.18 -1.48 8.25
N MET A 324 -11.17 -0.79 8.74
CA MET A 324 -10.71 0.50 8.21
C MET A 324 -9.22 0.38 7.91
N TRP A 325 -8.87 0.40 6.62
CA TRP A 325 -7.50 0.67 6.21
C TRP A 325 -7.30 2.18 6.22
N TYR A 326 -6.23 2.67 6.82
CA TYR A 326 -5.96 4.10 6.96
C TYR A 326 -4.49 4.43 6.72
N TYR A 327 -4.23 5.65 6.28
CA TYR A 327 -2.89 6.21 6.25
C TYR A 327 -2.47 6.65 7.65
N GLY A 328 -1.25 6.33 8.04
CA GLY A 328 -0.61 6.84 9.26
C GLY A 328 0.84 7.22 9.04
N LYS A 329 1.33 8.19 9.82
CA LYS A 329 2.75 8.60 9.84
C LYS A 329 3.16 9.07 11.24
N SER A 330 4.41 8.81 11.62
CA SER A 330 5.01 9.22 12.89
C SER A 330 5.76 10.56 12.80
N ASP A 331 6.09 11.12 13.96
CA ASP A 331 6.76 12.43 14.10
C ASP A 331 8.25 12.44 13.66
N ASN A 332 8.83 11.27 13.39
CA ASN A 332 10.22 11.14 12.99
C ASN A 332 10.44 11.70 11.57
N GLU A 333 11.54 12.44 11.34
CA GLU A 333 11.86 13.01 10.02
C GLU A 333 12.05 11.95 8.92
N SER A 334 12.42 10.72 9.30
CA SER A 334 12.51 9.54 8.43
C SER A 334 11.19 8.77 8.26
N GLY A 335 10.09 9.25 8.85
CA GLY A 335 8.78 8.58 8.89
C GLY A 335 8.12 8.48 7.52
N SER A 336 8.38 7.38 6.80
CA SER A 336 7.69 7.07 5.55
C SER A 336 6.24 6.70 5.81
N GLY A 337 5.30 7.50 5.30
CA GLY A 337 3.87 7.33 5.58
C GLY A 337 3.34 5.99 5.09
N SER A 338 2.68 5.24 5.99
CA SER A 338 2.37 3.82 5.85
C SER A 338 0.86 3.54 5.94
N ILE A 339 0.44 2.32 5.64
CA ILE A 339 -0.97 1.87 5.73
C ILE A 339 -1.14 0.98 6.96
N GLY A 340 -2.13 1.29 7.78
CA GLY A 340 -2.57 0.48 8.91
C GLY A 340 -3.99 -0.05 8.76
N LEU A 341 -4.35 -0.96 9.67
CA LEU A 341 -5.68 -1.58 9.78
C LEU A 341 -6.22 -1.41 11.21
N ALA A 342 -7.40 -0.81 11.31
CA ALA A 342 -8.22 -0.79 12.51
C ALA A 342 -9.49 -1.64 12.31
N VAL A 343 -10.02 -2.20 13.39
CA VAL A 343 -11.26 -3.02 13.37
C VAL A 343 -12.33 -2.43 14.27
N SER A 344 -13.60 -2.75 14.01
CA SER A 344 -14.73 -2.32 14.83
C SER A 344 -15.91 -3.29 14.73
N SER A 345 -16.72 -3.38 15.79
CA SER A 345 -18.00 -4.10 15.77
C SER A 345 -19.18 -3.23 15.29
N ASN A 346 -19.04 -1.91 15.31
CA ASN A 346 -20.15 -0.98 15.03
C ASN A 346 -19.81 0.15 14.04
N GLY A 347 -18.56 0.25 13.58
CA GLY A 347 -18.04 1.28 12.68
C GLY A 347 -17.93 2.68 13.31
N VAL A 348 -17.98 2.78 14.63
CA VAL A 348 -17.91 4.04 15.39
C VAL A 348 -16.77 4.01 16.39
N HIS A 349 -16.61 2.92 17.14
CA HIS A 349 -15.49 2.72 18.06
C HIS A 349 -14.50 1.75 17.43
N TRP A 350 -13.25 2.20 17.28
CA TRP A 350 -12.23 1.52 16.48
C TRP A 350 -11.04 1.07 17.33
N GLU A 351 -10.69 -0.21 17.20
CA GLU A 351 -9.54 -0.83 17.82
C GLU A 351 -8.30 -0.63 16.93
N ARG A 352 -7.23 -0.07 17.50
CA ARG A 352 -5.92 0.17 16.86
C ARG A 352 -4.93 -0.90 17.32
N GLY A 353 -3.93 -1.20 16.50
CA GLY A 353 -2.75 -1.96 16.93
C GLY A 353 -1.58 -1.00 17.21
N ASP A 354 -1.02 -1.07 18.41
CA ASP A 354 -0.06 -0.07 18.93
C ASP A 354 1.36 -0.18 18.32
N GLN A 355 1.70 -1.30 17.67
CA GLN A 355 3.07 -1.59 17.21
C GLN A 355 3.18 -1.86 15.70
N ALA A 356 4.40 -1.69 15.18
CA ALA A 356 4.82 -2.21 13.89
C ALA A 356 4.98 -3.74 13.98
N MET A 357 4.11 -4.49 13.31
CA MET A 357 3.98 -5.95 13.41
C MET A 357 3.75 -6.49 14.84
N ASP A 358 2.61 -6.13 15.46
CA ASP A 358 2.01 -7.06 16.42
C ASP A 358 1.29 -8.19 15.67
N SER A 359 1.98 -9.31 15.52
CA SER A 359 1.45 -10.53 14.88
C SER A 359 0.31 -11.22 15.65
N SER A 360 -0.04 -10.74 16.86
CA SER A 360 -1.03 -11.38 17.73
C SER A 360 -2.43 -10.74 17.68
N SER A 361 -2.54 -9.41 17.54
CA SER A 361 -3.83 -8.70 17.42
C SER A 361 -4.38 -8.75 15.98
N GLY A 362 -3.49 -8.60 14.99
CA GLY A 362 -3.86 -8.39 13.60
C GLY A 362 -4.58 -7.06 13.35
N THR A 363 -4.21 -6.03 14.13
CA THR A 363 -4.46 -4.61 13.91
C THR A 363 -3.11 -3.87 13.85
N GLY A 364 -3.09 -2.59 13.45
CA GLY A 364 -1.86 -1.81 13.34
C GLY A 364 -1.30 -1.77 11.91
N MET A 365 0.01 -1.57 11.75
CA MET A 365 0.63 -1.35 10.44
C MET A 365 0.62 -2.62 9.56
N VAL A 366 0.05 -2.53 8.36
CA VAL A 366 -0.13 -3.66 7.41
C VAL A 366 0.64 -3.50 6.09
N MET A 367 1.06 -2.28 5.71
CA MET A 367 1.86 -2.06 4.51
C MET A 367 2.75 -0.81 4.65
N THR A 368 4.06 -1.01 4.54
CA THR A 368 5.09 0.04 4.47
C THR A 368 5.35 0.49 3.02
N CYS A 369 6.21 1.50 2.84
CA CYS A 369 6.72 1.90 1.53
C CYS A 369 7.56 0.80 0.84
N GLY A 370 7.81 0.96 -0.45
CA GLY A 370 8.74 0.09 -1.20
C GLY A 370 10.19 0.41 -0.83
N GLU A 371 11.00 -0.61 -0.54
CA GLU A 371 12.45 -0.46 -0.34
C GLU A 371 13.21 -0.40 -1.69
N ASP A 372 12.60 -0.97 -2.74
CA ASP A 372 13.09 -0.93 -4.11
C ASP A 372 13.13 0.51 -4.66
N TRP A 373 14.34 1.05 -4.83
CA TRP A 373 14.59 2.41 -5.34
C TRP A 373 13.91 2.76 -6.67
N TRP A 374 13.55 1.76 -7.47
CA TRP A 374 12.89 1.89 -8.77
C TRP A 374 11.35 1.90 -8.66
N ALA A 375 10.78 1.50 -7.52
CA ALA A 375 9.35 1.50 -7.28
C ALA A 375 8.80 2.92 -7.09
N PHE A 376 7.54 3.15 -7.49
CA PHE A 376 6.88 4.45 -7.37
C PHE A 376 6.45 4.79 -5.93
N ASP A 377 6.45 3.82 -5.01
CA ASP A 377 5.89 3.91 -3.66
C ASP A 377 6.95 3.94 -2.54
N THR A 378 8.13 4.47 -2.85
CA THR A 378 9.31 4.54 -1.96
C THR A 378 9.23 5.60 -0.85
N LYS A 379 8.30 6.57 -0.92
CA LYS A 379 8.24 7.70 0.04
C LYS A 379 6.99 7.72 0.92
N SER A 380 5.85 7.28 0.39
CA SER A 380 4.60 7.14 1.14
C SER A 380 3.65 6.20 0.38
N VAL A 381 2.95 5.37 1.14
CA VAL A 381 1.79 4.60 0.68
C VAL A 381 0.53 5.11 1.39
N ARG A 382 -0.59 5.22 0.67
CA ARG A 382 -1.91 5.64 1.19
C ARG A 382 -2.98 4.70 0.62
N PRO A 383 -3.89 4.13 1.42
CA PRO A 383 -4.95 3.32 0.87
C PRO A 383 -5.93 4.22 0.10
N CYS A 384 -6.41 3.75 -1.06
CA CYS A 384 -7.34 4.51 -1.91
C CYS A 384 -8.65 3.72 -2.14
N GLU A 385 -8.55 2.41 -2.34
CA GLU A 385 -9.70 1.50 -2.29
C GLU A 385 -9.25 0.09 -1.89
N VAL A 386 -10.10 -0.63 -1.15
CA VAL A 386 -9.95 -2.07 -0.88
C VAL A 386 -11.16 -2.79 -1.47
N MET A 387 -10.94 -3.39 -2.63
CA MET A 387 -11.93 -4.20 -3.33
C MET A 387 -11.85 -5.66 -2.85
N ILE A 388 -12.99 -6.32 -2.77
CA ILE A 388 -13.10 -7.72 -2.34
C ILE A 388 -13.60 -8.52 -3.54
N MET A 389 -12.73 -9.38 -4.08
CA MET A 389 -12.99 -10.14 -5.32
C MET A 389 -13.66 -11.50 -5.06
N SER A 390 -13.66 -11.94 -3.80
CA SER A 390 -14.48 -13.05 -3.30
C SER A 390 -15.93 -12.59 -3.04
N SER A 391 -16.90 -13.50 -3.21
CA SER A 391 -18.29 -13.26 -2.83
C SER A 391 -18.42 -12.82 -1.36
N ASN A 392 -19.17 -11.75 -1.10
CA ASN A 392 -19.48 -11.20 0.24
C ASN A 392 -20.17 -12.19 1.21
N LYS A 393 -20.42 -13.45 0.79
CA LYS A 393 -21.03 -14.53 1.58
C LYS A 393 -20.09 -15.73 1.80
N VAL A 394 -18.79 -15.54 1.66
CA VAL A 394 -17.75 -16.52 2.05
C VAL A 394 -17.10 -16.03 3.35
N ARG A 395 -16.83 -16.93 4.29
CA ARG A 395 -16.11 -16.60 5.53
C ARG A 395 -14.72 -16.03 5.19
N ALA A 396 -14.23 -15.08 5.98
CA ALA A 396 -13.02 -14.30 5.68
C ALA A 396 -11.76 -15.14 5.38
N SER A 397 -11.71 -16.40 5.84
CA SER A 397 -10.63 -17.37 5.59
C SER A 397 -10.44 -17.81 4.12
N MET A 398 -11.24 -17.33 3.17
CA MET A 398 -11.08 -17.57 1.74
C MET A 398 -11.37 -16.31 0.89
N ALA A 399 -11.24 -15.13 1.49
CA ALA A 399 -11.43 -13.88 0.76
C ALA A 399 -10.19 -13.54 -0.08
N VAL A 400 -10.37 -12.73 -1.14
CA VAL A 400 -9.26 -12.16 -1.90
C VAL A 400 -9.46 -10.66 -1.98
N TYR A 401 -8.61 -9.93 -1.27
CA TYR A 401 -8.64 -8.47 -1.16
C TYR A 401 -7.65 -7.85 -2.14
N TRP A 402 -8.02 -6.72 -2.74
CA TRP A 402 -7.26 -5.96 -3.73
C TRP A 402 -7.18 -4.50 -3.24
N LEU A 403 -6.01 -4.11 -2.74
CA LEU A 403 -5.72 -2.77 -2.23
C LEU A 403 -5.12 -1.91 -3.34
N TYR A 404 -5.85 -0.89 -3.77
CA TYR A 404 -5.36 0.15 -4.66
C TYR A 404 -4.81 1.30 -3.83
N TYR A 405 -3.60 1.75 -4.15
CA TYR A 405 -2.85 2.72 -3.34
C TYR A 405 -1.98 3.69 -4.19
N SER A 406 -2.36 3.87 -5.45
CA SER A 406 -1.52 4.23 -6.62
C SER A 406 -0.82 3.02 -7.26
N GLY A 407 -0.50 1.99 -6.47
CA GLY A 407 -0.26 0.63 -6.94
C GLY A 407 -1.48 -0.29 -6.80
N LEU A 408 -1.22 -1.60 -6.93
CA LEU A 408 -2.10 -2.68 -6.45
C LEU A 408 -1.30 -3.61 -5.54
N ALA A 409 -1.90 -4.01 -4.43
CA ALA A 409 -1.48 -5.17 -3.65
C ALA A 409 -2.65 -6.15 -3.48
N ILE A 410 -2.36 -7.43 -3.33
CA ILE A 410 -3.35 -8.48 -3.04
C ILE A 410 -3.12 -9.09 -1.66
N SER A 411 -4.19 -9.57 -1.04
CA SER A 411 -4.16 -10.24 0.26
C SER A 411 -5.23 -11.32 0.35
N GLN A 412 -5.01 -12.34 1.18
CA GLN A 412 -6.00 -13.38 1.50
C GLN A 412 -6.75 -13.13 2.82
N ASP A 413 -6.28 -12.18 3.63
CA ASP A 413 -6.81 -11.89 4.98
C ASP A 413 -7.03 -10.39 5.25
N GLY A 414 -6.63 -9.51 4.31
CA GLY A 414 -6.68 -8.05 4.45
C GLY A 414 -5.58 -7.45 5.32
N ARG A 415 -4.67 -8.29 5.84
CA ARG A 415 -3.61 -7.94 6.79
C ARG A 415 -2.22 -8.07 6.17
N HIS A 416 -1.97 -9.16 5.45
CA HIS A 416 -0.68 -9.41 4.79
C HIS A 416 -0.80 -9.14 3.29
N TRP A 417 -0.04 -8.17 2.78
CA TRP A 417 -0.20 -7.62 1.43
C TRP A 417 1.00 -7.90 0.52
N ALA A 418 0.77 -8.52 -0.63
CA ALA A 418 1.76 -8.74 -1.68
C ALA A 418 1.55 -7.74 -2.83
N ARG A 419 2.59 -6.97 -3.17
CA ARG A 419 2.58 -6.00 -4.29
C ARG A 419 2.42 -6.71 -5.63
N ILE A 420 1.70 -6.10 -6.58
CA ILE A 420 1.57 -6.56 -7.97
C ILE A 420 2.29 -5.59 -8.90
N GLU A 421 3.41 -6.04 -9.49
CA GLU A 421 4.10 -5.32 -10.57
C GLU A 421 3.23 -5.23 -11.82
N GLY A 422 3.13 -4.01 -12.38
CA GLY A 422 2.65 -3.78 -13.74
C GLY A 422 3.72 -3.93 -14.83
N ASP A 423 3.31 -3.62 -16.06
CA ASP A 423 4.21 -3.61 -17.23
C ASP A 423 5.12 -2.36 -17.26
N HIS A 424 4.85 -1.33 -16.44
CA HIS A 424 5.69 -0.13 -16.36
C HIS A 424 7.02 -0.39 -15.63
N HIS A 425 8.06 0.37 -15.98
CA HIS A 425 9.41 0.16 -15.43
C HIS A 425 9.56 0.46 -13.93
N SER A 426 8.61 1.17 -13.32
CA SER A 426 8.54 1.36 -11.87
C SER A 426 7.63 0.36 -11.15
N GLY A 427 7.15 -0.68 -11.84
CA GLY A 427 6.11 -1.58 -11.33
C GLY A 427 4.69 -0.99 -11.35
N ALA A 428 4.49 0.24 -11.83
CA ALA A 428 3.17 0.86 -11.90
C ALA A 428 2.21 0.14 -12.88
N LEU A 429 0.94 0.01 -12.49
CA LEU A 429 -0.15 -0.59 -13.28
C LEU A 429 -0.96 0.45 -14.07
N PHE A 430 -0.84 1.71 -13.66
CA PHE A 430 -1.47 2.88 -14.25
C PHE A 430 -0.44 4.01 -14.15
N ASP A 431 -0.35 4.84 -15.20
CA ASP A 431 0.70 5.86 -15.35
C ASP A 431 0.06 7.20 -15.76
N VAL A 432 0.84 8.28 -15.79
CA VAL A 432 0.41 9.64 -16.17
C VAL A 432 -0.07 9.74 -17.62
N GLY A 433 -0.73 10.84 -17.97
CA GLY A 433 -1.11 11.16 -19.35
C GLY A 433 0.12 11.43 -20.23
N ALA A 434 -0.02 11.24 -21.55
CA ALA A 434 0.98 11.66 -22.52
C ALA A 434 1.18 13.19 -22.46
N LYS A 435 2.37 13.69 -22.83
CA LYS A 435 2.72 15.11 -22.69
C LYS A 435 1.66 16.04 -23.31
N GLY A 436 0.97 16.78 -22.46
CA GLY A 436 -0.06 17.74 -22.86
C GLY A 436 -1.51 17.24 -22.71
N GLU A 437 -1.72 15.97 -22.34
CA GLU A 437 -2.98 15.51 -21.76
C GLU A 437 -3.20 16.16 -20.38
N TRP A 438 -4.45 16.21 -19.94
CA TRP A 438 -4.86 16.88 -18.69
C TRP A 438 -4.25 16.23 -17.43
N ASP A 439 -3.90 14.95 -17.51
CA ASP A 439 -3.30 14.15 -16.44
C ASP A 439 -1.81 13.85 -16.66
N SER A 440 -1.11 14.66 -17.47
CA SER A 440 0.31 14.46 -17.78
C SER A 440 1.28 15.00 -16.71
N LEU A 441 0.81 15.33 -15.50
CA LEU A 441 1.64 15.83 -14.39
C LEU A 441 1.80 14.79 -13.27
N PHE A 442 0.69 14.22 -12.82
CA PHE A 442 0.64 13.14 -11.84
C PHE A 442 -0.69 12.38 -11.98
N ILE A 443 -0.83 11.28 -11.25
CA ILE A 443 -2.11 10.61 -11.00
C ILE A 443 -2.16 10.25 -9.52
N ALA A 444 -3.32 10.40 -8.86
CA ALA A 444 -3.46 10.16 -7.43
C ALA A 444 -4.85 9.64 -7.04
N SER A 445 -4.90 8.99 -5.88
CA SER A 445 -6.08 8.40 -5.22
C SER A 445 -7.00 7.59 -6.15
N PRO A 446 -6.53 6.48 -6.75
CA PRO A 446 -7.36 5.61 -7.58
C PRO A 446 -8.38 4.82 -6.73
N HIS A 447 -9.64 5.25 -6.76
CA HIS A 447 -10.79 4.53 -6.18
C HIS A 447 -11.43 3.63 -7.23
N VAL A 448 -11.68 2.36 -6.92
CA VAL A 448 -12.09 1.35 -7.92
C VAL A 448 -13.45 0.71 -7.60
N VAL A 449 -14.35 0.61 -8.59
CA VAL A 449 -15.69 0.04 -8.42
C VAL A 449 -15.97 -1.04 -9.45
N PHE A 450 -16.52 -2.17 -9.00
CA PHE A 450 -17.06 -3.22 -9.85
C PHE A 450 -18.50 -2.89 -10.27
N HIS A 451 -18.75 -2.84 -11.58
CA HIS A 451 -20.08 -2.51 -12.13
C HIS A 451 -20.96 -3.75 -12.31
N SER A 452 -20.44 -4.73 -13.05
CA SER A 452 -20.97 -6.09 -13.29
C SER A 452 -20.11 -6.75 -14.37
N SER A 453 -20.25 -8.05 -14.61
CA SER A 453 -19.75 -8.69 -15.86
C SER A 453 -18.26 -8.47 -16.16
N GLY A 454 -17.43 -8.40 -15.11
CA GLY A 454 -16.00 -8.09 -15.23
C GLY A 454 -15.71 -6.66 -15.72
N ASP A 455 -16.60 -5.69 -15.50
CA ASP A 455 -16.38 -4.28 -15.78
C ASP A 455 -15.93 -3.56 -14.50
N LEU A 456 -14.63 -3.28 -14.42
CA LEU A 456 -13.99 -2.56 -13.32
C LEU A 456 -13.72 -1.11 -13.73
N ARG A 457 -13.94 -0.17 -12.82
CA ARG A 457 -13.87 1.28 -13.11
C ARG A 457 -13.08 2.01 -12.05
N MET A 458 -12.00 2.66 -12.47
CA MET A 458 -11.13 3.46 -11.62
C MET A 458 -11.44 4.93 -11.81
N TYR A 459 -11.66 5.63 -10.70
CA TYR A 459 -11.74 7.09 -10.61
C TYR A 459 -10.44 7.56 -9.97
N TYR A 460 -9.72 8.44 -10.62
CA TYR A 460 -8.43 8.97 -10.17
C TYR A 460 -8.43 10.49 -10.37
N HIS A 461 -7.53 11.22 -9.73
CA HIS A 461 -7.44 12.67 -9.94
C HIS A 461 -6.04 13.12 -10.39
N SER A 462 -6.01 14.28 -11.04
CA SER A 462 -4.81 15.02 -11.46
C SER A 462 -5.11 16.52 -11.49
N PHE A 463 -4.07 17.35 -11.61
CA PHE A 463 -4.17 18.77 -11.92
C PHE A 463 -4.07 19.03 -13.43
N ASP A 464 -5.12 19.63 -14.01
CA ASP A 464 -5.12 20.07 -15.40
C ASP A 464 -4.36 21.38 -15.55
N ALA A 465 -3.17 21.31 -16.13
CA ALA A 465 -2.30 22.47 -16.34
C ALA A 465 -2.87 23.55 -17.28
N ARG A 466 -3.86 23.21 -18.13
CA ARG A 466 -4.48 24.15 -19.08
C ARG A 466 -5.61 24.92 -18.41
N GLU A 467 -6.50 24.21 -17.73
CA GLU A 467 -7.63 24.79 -17.00
C GLU A 467 -7.21 25.36 -15.62
N LYS A 468 -6.02 24.99 -15.14
CA LYS A 468 -5.46 25.31 -13.81
C LYS A 468 -6.31 24.80 -12.64
N LYS A 469 -6.95 23.65 -12.83
CA LYS A 469 -7.89 23.05 -11.86
C LYS A 469 -7.64 21.56 -11.71
N PHE A 470 -7.88 21.05 -10.51
CA PHE A 470 -7.97 19.62 -10.27
C PHE A 470 -9.18 19.03 -11.01
N GLY A 471 -9.08 17.76 -11.40
CA GLY A 471 -10.20 17.04 -11.99
C GLY A 471 -10.10 15.55 -11.72
N ILE A 472 -11.26 14.90 -11.72
CA ILE A 472 -11.38 13.45 -11.62
C ILE A 472 -11.49 12.89 -13.05
N GLY A 473 -10.59 11.95 -13.37
CA GLY A 473 -10.63 11.14 -14.58
C GLY A 473 -11.20 9.76 -14.31
N ILE A 474 -11.53 9.06 -15.40
CA ILE A 474 -12.02 7.68 -15.33
C ILE A 474 -11.25 6.75 -16.27
N ALA A 475 -11.00 5.54 -15.80
CA ALA A 475 -10.42 4.43 -16.55
C ALA A 475 -11.23 3.15 -16.34
N ARG A 476 -11.19 2.23 -17.31
CA ARG A 476 -11.86 0.91 -17.23
C ARG A 476 -10.86 -0.23 -17.34
N SER A 477 -11.19 -1.35 -16.72
CA SER A 477 -10.45 -2.61 -16.81
C SER A 477 -11.40 -3.81 -16.91
N ARG A 478 -10.85 -4.93 -17.41
CA ARG A 478 -11.49 -6.26 -17.39
C ARG A 478 -10.86 -7.24 -16.40
N ASP A 479 -9.68 -6.93 -15.89
CA ASP A 479 -8.86 -7.79 -15.02
C ASP A 479 -8.34 -7.08 -13.76
N GLY A 480 -8.56 -5.77 -13.61
CA GLY A 480 -8.08 -4.93 -12.51
C GLY A 480 -6.60 -4.55 -12.61
N ILE A 481 -5.89 -5.07 -13.62
CA ILE A 481 -4.44 -4.96 -13.81
C ILE A 481 -4.14 -4.05 -15.00
N LYS A 482 -4.88 -4.19 -16.10
CA LYS A 482 -4.73 -3.41 -17.32
C LYS A 482 -5.85 -2.39 -17.45
N TRP A 483 -5.48 -1.12 -17.47
CA TRP A 483 -6.41 0.02 -17.40
C TRP A 483 -6.41 0.84 -18.69
N VAL A 484 -7.60 1.14 -19.20
CA VAL A 484 -7.83 1.99 -20.38
C VAL A 484 -8.42 3.31 -19.92
N LYS A 485 -7.69 4.42 -20.09
CA LYS A 485 -8.17 5.77 -19.80
C LYS A 485 -9.32 6.15 -20.73
N LEU A 486 -10.35 6.80 -20.20
CA LEU A 486 -11.41 7.46 -20.97
C LEU A 486 -11.32 9.00 -20.89
N GLY A 487 -10.44 9.53 -20.05
CA GLY A 487 -10.18 10.97 -19.90
C GLY A 487 -10.83 11.61 -18.66
N LYS A 488 -10.80 12.95 -18.64
CA LYS A 488 -11.36 13.82 -17.58
C LYS A 488 -12.89 13.81 -17.60
N ILE A 489 -13.53 13.63 -16.44
CA ILE A 489 -14.98 13.81 -16.31
C ILE A 489 -15.27 15.31 -16.22
N LYS A 490 -16.03 15.85 -17.18
CA LYS A 490 -16.24 17.30 -17.34
C LYS A 490 -17.35 17.91 -16.48
N SER A 491 -18.12 17.10 -15.75
CA SER A 491 -19.38 17.53 -15.11
C SER A 491 -19.48 17.19 -13.62
N ILE A 492 -18.35 16.92 -12.96
CA ILE A 492 -18.29 16.83 -11.49
C ILE A 492 -18.02 18.22 -10.94
N GLY A 493 -18.81 18.62 -9.94
CA GLY A 493 -18.68 19.90 -9.24
C GLY A 493 -19.37 21.08 -9.93
N LEU A 494 -19.31 22.24 -9.26
CA LEU A 494 -19.75 23.54 -9.76
C LEU A 494 -18.61 24.47 -10.17
N GLY A 495 -17.35 24.12 -9.89
CA GLY A 495 -16.19 25.01 -10.04
C GLY A 495 -15.93 25.58 -11.44
N GLY A 496 -16.71 25.23 -12.46
CA GLY A 496 -16.70 25.86 -13.79
C GLY A 496 -17.80 26.92 -14.04
N SER A 497 -18.86 26.98 -13.21
CA SER A 497 -20.07 27.78 -13.48
C SER A 497 -20.27 29.02 -12.60
N SER A 498 -19.57 29.12 -11.46
CA SER A 498 -19.73 30.25 -10.52
C SER A 498 -18.47 30.47 -9.67
N GLU A 499 -18.08 31.72 -9.45
CA GLU A 499 -16.99 32.08 -8.53
C GLU A 499 -17.43 31.90 -7.07
N GLY A 500 -16.49 31.56 -6.18
CA GLY A 500 -16.76 31.35 -4.75
C GLY A 500 -17.34 29.97 -4.39
N CYS A 501 -17.39 29.02 -5.33
CA CYS A 501 -17.75 27.64 -5.04
C CYS A 501 -16.67 26.92 -4.22
N PHE A 502 -17.09 25.95 -3.40
CA PHE A 502 -16.19 25.15 -2.55
C PHE A 502 -15.25 24.23 -3.35
N ASP A 503 -15.50 24.07 -4.66
CA ASP A 503 -14.74 23.27 -5.61
C ASP A 503 -14.21 24.11 -6.78
N GLU A 504 -14.05 25.42 -6.58
CA GLU A 504 -13.64 26.37 -7.61
C GLU A 504 -12.25 26.06 -8.22
N MET A 505 -11.32 25.53 -7.44
CA MET A 505 -10.01 25.06 -7.93
C MET A 505 -10.05 23.61 -8.44
N GLY A 506 -11.23 23.00 -8.48
CA GLY A 506 -11.47 21.65 -8.98
C GLY A 506 -11.74 20.62 -7.88
N VAL A 507 -11.70 19.35 -8.29
CA VAL A 507 -12.16 18.20 -7.49
C VAL A 507 -11.11 17.07 -7.46
N VAL A 508 -10.97 16.46 -6.29
CA VAL A 508 -10.00 15.39 -5.96
C VAL A 508 -10.66 14.28 -5.12
N ASN A 509 -9.90 13.22 -4.80
CA ASN A 509 -10.26 12.17 -3.83
C ASN A 509 -11.70 11.65 -3.96
N ALA A 510 -12.04 11.11 -5.13
CA ALA A 510 -13.35 10.52 -5.40
C ALA A 510 -13.56 9.22 -4.63
N SER A 511 -14.66 9.09 -3.88
CA SER A 511 -15.14 7.83 -3.29
C SER A 511 -16.50 7.49 -3.87
N VAL A 512 -16.56 6.39 -4.61
CA VAL A 512 -17.70 6.03 -5.45
C VAL A 512 -18.36 4.74 -4.98
N VAL A 513 -19.67 4.79 -4.77
CA VAL A 513 -20.52 3.65 -4.42
C VAL A 513 -21.55 3.40 -5.52
N ARG A 514 -21.70 2.13 -5.92
CA ARG A 514 -22.81 1.67 -6.75
C ARG A 514 -23.98 1.31 -5.84
N ASN A 515 -25.10 2.03 -5.93
CA ASN A 515 -26.31 1.65 -5.21
C ASN A 515 -26.89 0.38 -5.85
N ASN A 516 -26.89 -0.74 -5.11
CA ASN A 516 -27.33 -2.02 -5.66
C ASN A 516 -28.86 -2.17 -5.79
N LYS A 517 -29.65 -1.34 -5.12
CA LYS A 517 -31.12 -1.31 -5.23
C LYS A 517 -31.57 -0.63 -6.53
N VAL A 518 -30.99 0.53 -6.85
CA VAL A 518 -31.40 1.41 -7.96
C VAL A 518 -30.48 1.27 -9.19
N GLY A 519 -29.26 0.74 -9.01
CA GLY A 519 -28.27 0.53 -10.08
C GLY A 519 -27.45 1.77 -10.45
N ASN A 520 -27.80 2.94 -9.91
CA ASN A 520 -27.09 4.20 -10.13
C ASN A 520 -25.83 4.32 -9.24
N TYR A 521 -25.07 5.39 -9.50
CA TYR A 521 -23.80 5.68 -8.85
C TYR A 521 -23.90 6.97 -8.04
N LEU A 522 -23.31 6.95 -6.85
CA LEU A 522 -23.11 8.10 -5.98
C LEU A 522 -21.61 8.25 -5.70
N MET A 523 -21.08 9.45 -5.92
CA MET A 523 -19.70 9.84 -5.66
C MET A 523 -19.69 10.90 -4.58
N ALA A 524 -18.97 10.65 -3.49
CA ALA A 524 -18.42 11.73 -2.67
C ALA A 524 -17.10 12.19 -3.31
N TYR A 525 -16.85 13.49 -3.35
CA TYR A 525 -15.60 14.07 -3.84
C TYR A 525 -15.16 15.22 -2.93
N GLU A 526 -13.86 15.46 -2.89
CA GLU A 526 -13.28 16.60 -2.21
C GLU A 526 -13.17 17.77 -3.20
N GLY A 527 -13.92 18.83 -2.95
CA GLY A 527 -13.79 20.11 -3.65
C GLY A 527 -12.71 20.96 -2.99
N VAL A 528 -11.92 21.65 -3.82
CA VAL A 528 -10.89 22.61 -3.37
C VAL A 528 -11.35 24.03 -3.69
N ALA A 529 -11.47 24.88 -2.68
CA ALA A 529 -11.86 26.28 -2.83
C ALA A 529 -10.68 27.17 -3.29
N ARG A 530 -10.97 28.42 -3.70
CA ARG A 530 -9.95 29.40 -4.12
C ARG A 530 -8.94 29.76 -3.01
N ASP A 531 -9.33 29.64 -1.74
CA ASP A 531 -8.44 29.83 -0.57
C ASP A 531 -7.64 28.58 -0.19
N GLY A 532 -7.83 27.47 -0.92
CA GLY A 532 -7.17 26.18 -0.68
C GLY A 532 -7.86 25.28 0.35
N LYS A 533 -8.97 25.71 0.97
CA LYS A 533 -9.71 24.85 1.89
C LYS A 533 -10.45 23.73 1.15
N SER A 534 -10.49 22.56 1.76
CA SER A 534 -11.22 21.40 1.26
C SER A 534 -12.61 21.26 1.90
N SER A 535 -13.57 20.80 1.12
CA SER A 535 -14.92 20.43 1.57
C SER A 535 -15.51 19.33 0.69
N ILE A 536 -16.40 18.51 1.25
CA ILE A 536 -16.90 17.31 0.55
C ILE A 536 -18.23 17.60 -0.13
N GLY A 537 -18.26 17.43 -1.46
CA GLY A 537 -19.45 17.46 -2.30
C GLY A 537 -19.94 16.07 -2.70
N LEU A 538 -21.13 16.00 -3.30
CA LEU A 538 -21.68 14.77 -3.87
C LEU A 538 -22.06 14.96 -5.35
N ALA A 539 -21.84 13.91 -6.16
CA ALA A 539 -22.31 13.82 -7.53
C ALA A 539 -22.97 12.45 -7.80
N VAL A 540 -23.99 12.41 -8.66
CA VAL A 540 -24.66 11.19 -9.10
C VAL A 540 -24.49 10.96 -10.59
N SER A 541 -24.40 9.70 -11.00
CA SER A 541 -24.48 9.25 -12.40
C SER A 541 -25.43 8.07 -12.51
N LYS A 542 -26.11 7.92 -13.65
CA LYS A 542 -26.97 6.76 -13.92
C LYS A 542 -26.16 5.50 -14.21
N ASP A 543 -25.13 5.61 -15.05
CA ASP A 543 -24.37 4.47 -15.54
C ASP A 543 -23.08 4.24 -14.77
N GLY A 544 -22.47 5.29 -14.21
CA GLY A 544 -21.14 5.28 -13.60
C GLY A 544 -20.00 5.43 -14.61
N LEU A 545 -20.22 6.11 -15.73
CA LEU A 545 -19.18 6.53 -16.70
C LEU A 545 -19.36 7.99 -17.11
N THR A 546 -20.58 8.36 -17.51
CA THR A 546 -20.92 9.68 -18.05
C THR A 546 -22.01 10.36 -17.20
N ASP A 547 -22.44 11.56 -17.60
CA ASP A 547 -23.59 12.26 -17.00
C ASP A 547 -23.56 12.37 -15.47
N TRP A 548 -22.35 12.51 -14.92
CA TRP A 548 -22.15 12.92 -13.53
C TRP A 548 -22.76 14.31 -13.33
N ARG A 549 -23.56 14.48 -12.29
CA ARG A 549 -24.25 15.73 -11.95
C ARG A 549 -24.09 15.99 -10.46
N PRO A 550 -23.71 17.21 -10.03
CA PRO A 550 -23.69 17.55 -8.61
C PRO A 550 -25.08 17.38 -8.00
N VAL A 551 -25.15 16.87 -6.77
CA VAL A 551 -26.40 16.64 -6.02
C VAL A 551 -26.93 17.93 -5.41
N SER A 552 -26.03 18.84 -5.06
CA SER A 552 -26.30 20.13 -4.42
C SER A 552 -25.24 21.13 -4.87
N GLU A 553 -25.59 22.42 -4.84
CA GLU A 553 -24.64 23.52 -5.07
C GLU A 553 -23.68 23.74 -3.88
N LYS A 554 -24.03 23.21 -2.71
CA LYS A 554 -23.27 23.33 -1.47
C LYS A 554 -22.63 21.98 -1.12
N ALA A 555 -21.42 22.03 -0.59
CA ALA A 555 -20.78 20.87 0.03
C ALA A 555 -21.71 20.26 1.10
N VAL A 556 -21.81 18.93 1.11
CA VAL A 556 -22.61 18.19 2.11
C VAL A 556 -21.89 18.09 3.46
N LEU A 557 -20.56 18.27 3.46
CA LEU A 557 -19.77 18.49 4.66
C LEU A 557 -18.71 19.57 4.39
N MET A 558 -18.83 20.70 5.08
CA MET A 558 -17.81 21.74 5.14
C MET A 558 -16.93 21.57 6.39
N ALA A 559 -15.77 22.23 6.42
CA ALA A 559 -14.95 22.40 7.61
C ALA A 559 -15.80 22.92 8.80
N ALA A 560 -15.41 22.56 10.02
CA ALA A 560 -16.12 23.02 11.22
C ALA A 560 -15.93 24.53 11.46
N SER A 561 -16.82 25.12 12.25
CA SER A 561 -16.62 26.44 12.83
C SER A 561 -15.35 26.49 13.69
N GLU A 562 -14.87 27.69 13.97
CA GLU A 562 -13.75 27.94 14.87
C GLU A 562 -13.89 27.18 16.20
N GLY A 563 -12.80 26.57 16.66
CA GLY A 563 -12.77 25.63 17.79
C GLY A 563 -13.09 24.17 17.44
N GLY A 564 -13.57 23.87 16.22
CA GLY A 564 -13.71 22.49 15.74
C GLY A 564 -12.36 21.84 15.42
N TRP A 565 -12.25 20.53 15.65
CA TRP A 565 -11.01 19.75 15.38
C TRP A 565 -10.69 19.65 13.88
N ASP A 566 -11.69 19.79 13.02
CA ASP A 566 -11.64 19.75 11.55
C ASP A 566 -12.04 21.10 10.92
N SER A 567 -11.54 22.19 11.51
CA SER A 567 -11.86 23.59 11.16
C SER A 567 -11.06 24.18 9.99
N ASN A 568 -9.95 23.55 9.58
CA ASN A 568 -9.15 24.01 8.43
C ASN A 568 -9.53 23.31 7.11
N GLY A 569 -10.24 22.18 7.15
CA GLY A 569 -10.68 21.46 5.94
C GLY A 569 -11.25 20.08 6.24
N VAL A 570 -12.01 19.53 5.30
CA VAL A 570 -12.44 18.12 5.30
C VAL A 570 -12.25 17.52 3.92
N GLY A 571 -11.65 16.33 3.86
CA GLY A 571 -11.20 15.69 2.63
C GLY A 571 -11.06 14.18 2.76
N SER A 572 -10.52 13.54 1.71
CA SER A 572 -10.40 12.08 1.57
C SER A 572 -11.65 11.32 2.07
N PRO A 573 -12.82 11.54 1.42
CA PRO A 573 -14.06 10.88 1.81
C PRO A 573 -14.00 9.37 1.61
N CYS A 574 -14.71 8.62 2.45
CA CYS A 574 -15.07 7.23 2.21
C CYS A 574 -16.56 7.04 2.54
N LEU A 575 -17.34 6.76 1.50
CA LEU A 575 -18.79 6.67 1.58
C LEU A 575 -19.23 5.20 1.72
N VAL A 576 -20.06 4.91 2.72
CA VAL A 576 -20.59 3.56 3.01
C VAL A 576 -22.12 3.60 3.08
N GLN A 577 -22.79 2.77 2.28
CA GLN A 577 -24.25 2.57 2.37
C GLN A 577 -24.56 1.63 3.54
N MET A 578 -25.60 1.94 4.32
CA MET A 578 -26.08 1.12 5.42
C MET A 578 -27.26 0.26 4.97
N ASP A 579 -27.13 -1.06 5.08
CA ASP A 579 -28.25 -1.98 4.92
C ASP A 579 -29.25 -1.77 6.07
N GLY A 580 -30.49 -1.42 5.71
CA GLY A 580 -31.60 -1.12 6.59
C GLY A 580 -32.81 -0.59 5.80
N ASN A 581 -33.93 -0.33 6.49
CA ASN A 581 -35.14 0.20 5.87
C ASN A 581 -34.95 1.64 5.35
N ASP A 582 -34.18 2.45 6.07
CA ASP A 582 -34.12 3.90 5.86
C ASP A 582 -32.97 4.36 4.95
N ASP A 583 -32.33 3.46 4.18
CA ASP A 583 -31.27 3.74 3.20
C ASP A 583 -30.20 4.75 3.68
N GLN A 584 -29.76 4.63 4.94
CA GLN A 584 -28.82 5.56 5.57
C GLN A 584 -27.41 5.43 5.00
N TRP A 585 -26.61 6.47 5.16
CA TRP A 585 -25.23 6.55 4.69
C TRP A 585 -24.30 7.02 5.80
N ARG A 586 -23.10 6.45 5.83
CA ARG A 586 -21.97 6.92 6.63
C ARG A 586 -20.90 7.49 5.73
N LEU A 587 -20.46 8.70 6.03
CA LEU A 587 -19.35 9.38 5.39
C LEU A 587 -18.21 9.43 6.40
N TYR A 588 -17.22 8.57 6.22
CA TYR A 588 -15.94 8.67 6.89
C TYR A 588 -15.09 9.70 6.15
N TYR A 589 -14.28 10.50 6.84
CA TYR A 589 -13.50 11.57 6.21
C TYR A 589 -12.24 11.88 7.01
N THR A 590 -11.24 12.49 6.36
CA THR A 590 -10.09 13.10 7.04
C THR A 590 -10.40 14.55 7.35
N GLY A 591 -10.33 14.95 8.62
CA GLY A 591 -10.42 16.33 9.04
C GLY A 591 -9.05 16.97 9.22
N LEU A 592 -8.93 18.24 8.86
CA LEU A 592 -7.73 19.06 9.04
C LEU A 592 -7.97 20.10 10.12
N GLY A 593 -7.15 20.07 11.17
CA GLY A 593 -7.22 20.97 12.31
C GLY A 593 -6.17 22.08 12.30
N VAL A 594 -6.14 22.85 13.39
CA VAL A 594 -5.11 23.84 13.68
C VAL A 594 -3.73 23.16 13.74
N GLN A 595 -2.67 23.86 13.34
CA GLN A 595 -1.30 23.34 13.21
C GLN A 595 -1.16 22.12 12.29
N SER A 596 -2.12 21.88 11.39
CA SER A 596 -2.18 20.70 10.50
C SER A 596 -2.36 19.36 11.22
N ARG A 597 -2.84 19.34 12.48
CA ARG A 597 -3.28 18.09 13.13
C ARG A 597 -4.33 17.42 12.24
N THR A 598 -4.22 16.12 12.05
CA THR A 598 -5.19 15.33 11.27
C THR A 598 -5.92 14.33 12.14
N GLY A 599 -7.09 13.88 11.68
CA GLY A 599 -7.94 12.92 12.37
C GLY A 599 -8.98 12.34 11.41
N ILE A 600 -9.51 11.17 11.72
CA ILE A 600 -10.58 10.53 10.95
C ILE A 600 -11.92 10.75 11.67
N GLY A 601 -12.86 11.34 10.94
CA GLY A 601 -14.19 11.68 11.41
C GLY A 601 -15.30 10.86 10.75
N LEU A 602 -16.49 10.92 11.35
CA LEU A 602 -17.72 10.31 10.86
C LEU A 602 -18.84 11.36 10.79
N ALA A 603 -19.48 11.44 9.64
CA ALA A 603 -20.77 12.07 9.45
C ALA A 603 -21.82 11.05 8.98
N VAL A 604 -23.07 11.25 9.37
CA VAL A 604 -24.21 10.38 9.03
C VAL A 604 -25.27 11.16 8.23
N SER A 605 -25.95 10.49 7.30
CA SER A 605 -27.06 11.08 6.55
C SER A 605 -28.29 11.31 7.42
N GLN A 606 -29.18 12.22 7.02
CA GLN A 606 -30.45 12.44 7.71
C GLN A 606 -31.52 11.44 7.27
N GLY A 607 -31.38 10.18 7.69
CA GLY A 607 -32.20 9.08 7.19
C GLY A 607 -31.78 8.74 5.75
N SER A 608 -32.75 8.51 4.87
CA SER A 608 -32.54 8.21 3.45
C SER A 608 -32.10 9.41 2.62
N ASP A 609 -32.17 10.63 3.18
CA ASP A 609 -31.66 11.84 2.55
C ASP A 609 -30.13 11.90 2.62
N TYR A 610 -29.49 11.40 1.56
CA TYR A 610 -28.04 11.50 1.35
C TYR A 610 -27.58 12.92 0.94
N THR A 611 -28.47 13.90 0.78
CA THR A 611 -28.07 15.29 0.46
C THR A 611 -27.62 16.08 1.68
N SER A 612 -27.91 15.61 2.90
CA SER A 612 -27.56 16.26 4.17
C SER A 612 -26.79 15.31 5.10
N PHE A 613 -25.53 15.66 5.39
CA PHE A 613 -24.67 14.92 6.33
C PHE A 613 -24.41 15.72 7.61
N LYS A 614 -24.44 15.05 8.77
CA LYS A 614 -24.17 15.66 10.08
C LYS A 614 -23.06 14.92 10.81
N ARG A 615 -22.06 15.66 11.30
CA ARG A 615 -20.99 15.16 12.18
C ARG A 615 -21.59 14.40 13.38
N TRP A 616 -21.15 13.16 13.56
CA TRP A 616 -21.61 12.26 14.61
C TRP A 616 -21.41 12.84 16.01
N THR A 617 -22.36 12.60 16.91
CA THR A 617 -22.38 13.15 18.29
C THR A 617 -22.39 12.06 19.36
N GLY A 618 -22.10 10.81 18.99
CA GLY A 618 -22.44 9.65 19.81
C GLY A 618 -23.90 9.21 19.62
N PHE A 619 -24.20 8.03 20.14
CA PHE A 619 -25.57 7.53 20.24
C PHE A 619 -26.38 8.47 21.14
N HIS A 620 -27.58 8.86 20.69
CA HIS A 620 -28.56 9.46 21.59
C HIS A 620 -29.16 8.32 22.43
N LEU A 621 -29.07 8.45 23.75
CA LEU A 621 -29.73 7.58 24.73
C LEU A 621 -31.19 8.02 24.94
#